data_AF-A0A1Q5DAN4-F1
#
_entry.id   AF-A0A1Q5DAN4-F1
#
_cell.length_a   1.000
_cell.length_b   1.000
_cell.length_c   1.000
_cell.angle_alpha   90.00
_cell.angle_beta   90.00
_cell.angle_gamma   90.00
#
_symmetry.space_group_name_H-M   'P 1'
#
loop_
_entity.id
_entity.type
_entity.pdbx_description
1 polymer ?
#
loop_
_entity_poly.entity_id
_entity_poly.type
_entity_poly.pdbx_seq_one_letter_code
_entity_poly.pdbx_strand_id
1 'polypeptide(L)'
;MTSHLSFSSSGGMAEGEILIHLENTGPSACSMRGFPGLDLKGEDGTVSAVRSDRKAPTVILAPGQDTRFSLRFPPNLGGGSGTTFTSAVVTPPDETHSHTMPLSVSVPADTGSARRITVDPVGSGK
;
A
#
# COMPACT_ATOMS: atom_id res chain seq x y z
N MET A 1 -13.58 10.42 11.20
CA MET A 1 -13.70 9.97 9.80
C MET A 1 -12.31 9.94 9.20
N THR A 2 -11.98 8.92 8.41
CA THR A 2 -10.67 8.73 7.76
C THR A 2 -10.54 9.49 6.44
N SER A 3 -11.53 10.31 6.09
CA SER A 3 -11.60 11.08 4.84
C SER A 3 -10.62 12.26 4.74
N HIS A 4 -9.82 12.49 5.78
CA HIS A 4 -8.74 13.50 5.82
C HIS A 4 -7.36 12.84 5.94
N LEU A 5 -7.14 11.76 5.20
CA LEU A 5 -5.83 11.12 5.14
C LEU A 5 -5.02 11.69 3.98
N SER A 6 -3.82 12.18 4.29
CA SER A 6 -2.79 12.44 3.28
C SER A 6 -2.01 11.16 3.05
N PHE A 7 -1.68 10.88 1.79
CA PHE A 7 -0.96 9.67 1.40
C PHE A 7 0.37 10.02 0.78
N SER A 8 1.41 9.32 1.22
CA SER A 8 2.74 9.39 0.60
C SER A 8 3.38 8.02 0.54
N SER A 9 4.39 7.87 -0.31
CA SER A 9 5.12 6.62 -0.47
C SER A 9 6.62 6.86 -0.33
N SER A 10 7.32 5.84 0.15
CA SER A 10 8.79 5.84 0.28
C SER A 10 9.33 4.45 0.04
N GLY A 11 10.59 4.34 -0.39
CA GLY A 11 11.27 3.05 -0.52
C GLY A 11 11.39 2.36 0.84
N GLY A 12 11.12 1.05 0.87
CA GLY A 12 11.41 0.21 2.02
C GLY A 12 12.91 -0.07 2.16
N MET A 13 13.27 -0.81 3.21
CA MET A 13 14.68 -1.22 3.44
C MET A 13 15.05 -2.44 2.60
N ALA A 14 14.05 -3.22 2.18
CA ALA A 14 14.23 -4.37 1.31
C ALA A 14 13.94 -4.01 -0.15
N GLU A 15 14.67 -4.66 -1.06
CA GLU A 15 14.33 -4.60 -2.48
C GLU A 15 12.94 -5.22 -2.70
N GLY A 16 12.09 -4.54 -3.48
CA GLY A 16 10.70 -4.95 -3.63
C GLY A 16 9.79 -4.60 -2.45
N GLU A 17 10.18 -3.65 -1.61
CA GLU A 17 9.34 -3.11 -0.54
C GLU A 17 9.11 -1.61 -0.71
N ILE A 18 7.86 -1.19 -0.54
CA ILE A 18 7.46 0.22 -0.50
C ILE A 18 6.65 0.43 0.76
N LEU A 19 6.94 1.52 1.47
CA LEU A 19 6.17 1.97 2.62
C LEU A 19 5.19 3.04 2.16
N ILE A 20 3.90 2.80 2.41
CA ILE A 20 2.85 3.78 2.19
C ILE A 20 2.48 4.36 3.55
N HIS A 21 2.56 5.68 3.65
CA HIS A 21 2.23 6.45 4.84
C HIS A 21 0.84 7.07 4.68
N LEU A 22 0.08 7.05 5.77
CA LEU A 22 -1.22 7.68 5.90
C LEU A 22 -1.16 8.61 7.10
N GLU A 23 -1.27 9.91 6.85
CA GLU A 23 -1.25 10.94 7.87
C GLU A 23 -2.66 11.50 8.07
N ASN A 24 -3.11 11.58 9.32
CA ASN A 24 -4.37 12.23 9.64
C ASN A 24 -4.22 13.76 9.62
N THR A 25 -4.64 14.37 8.53
CA THR A 25 -4.66 15.84 8.34
C THR A 25 -5.98 16.48 8.78
N GLY A 26 -6.91 15.67 9.32
CA GLY A 26 -8.21 16.14 9.79
C GLY A 26 -8.17 16.70 11.22
N PRO A 27 -9.25 17.37 11.65
CA PRO A 27 -9.32 18.01 12.97
C PRO A 27 -9.62 17.04 14.13
N SER A 28 -9.84 15.75 13.86
CA SER A 28 -10.25 14.77 14.87
C SER A 28 -9.51 13.45 14.71
N ALA A 29 -9.37 12.70 15.80
CA ALA A 29 -8.73 11.39 15.75
C ALA A 29 -9.51 10.41 14.86
N CYS A 30 -8.78 9.57 14.11
CA CYS A 30 -9.36 8.47 13.34
C CYS A 30 -8.80 7.13 13.84
N SER A 31 -9.63 6.09 13.79
CA SER A 31 -9.24 4.72 14.10
C SER A 31 -9.27 3.88 12.84
N MET A 32 -8.22 3.09 12.63
CA MET A 32 -8.12 2.15 11.51
C MET A 32 -7.70 0.79 12.04
N ARG A 33 -8.31 -0.28 11.52
CA ARG A 33 -7.92 -1.64 11.86
C ARG A 33 -8.04 -2.54 10.64
N GLY A 34 -6.97 -3.28 10.36
CA GLY A 34 -6.99 -4.27 9.28
C GLY A 34 -5.99 -3.95 8.18
N PHE A 35 -6.31 -4.47 6.99
CA PHE A 35 -5.50 -4.33 5.80
C PHE A 35 -6.12 -3.28 4.88
N PRO A 36 -5.32 -2.33 4.38
CA PRO A 36 -5.78 -1.47 3.31
C PRO A 36 -6.00 -2.29 2.04
N GLY A 37 -6.96 -1.88 1.22
CA GLY A 37 -6.99 -2.28 -0.18
C GLY A 37 -5.90 -1.53 -0.93
N LEU A 38 -5.13 -2.23 -1.78
CA LEU A 38 -4.15 -1.59 -2.65
C LEU A 38 -4.21 -2.20 -4.03
N ASP A 39 -4.54 -1.38 -5.02
CA ASP A 39 -4.57 -1.77 -6.42
C ASP A 39 -3.48 -1.01 -7.18
N LEU A 40 -2.56 -1.74 -7.81
CA LEU A 40 -1.53 -1.20 -8.67
C LEU A 40 -2.07 -1.08 -10.10
N LYS A 41 -1.93 0.10 -10.70
CA LYS A 41 -2.38 0.40 -12.06
C LYS A 41 -1.20 0.72 -12.96
N GLY A 42 -1.19 0.10 -14.12
CA GLY A 42 -0.21 0.30 -15.18
C GLY A 42 -0.89 0.24 -16.55
N GLU A 43 -0.10 0.38 -17.61
CA GLU A 43 -0.63 0.34 -18.99
C GLU A 43 -1.27 -1.01 -19.33
N ASP A 44 -0.69 -2.10 -18.80
CA ASP A 44 -1.14 -3.47 -19.05
C ASP A 44 -2.38 -3.88 -18.22
N GLY A 45 -2.82 -3.02 -17.29
CA GLY A 45 -4.00 -3.28 -16.45
C GLY A 45 -3.81 -2.97 -14.97
N THR A 46 -4.66 -3.59 -14.14
CA THR A 46 -4.69 -3.39 -12.69
C THR A 46 -4.46 -4.71 -11.95
N VAL A 47 -3.63 -4.68 -10.91
CA VAL A 47 -3.38 -5.82 -10.02
C VAL A 47 -3.64 -5.43 -8.57
N SER A 48 -4.51 -6.17 -7.91
CA SER A 48 -4.79 -6.01 -6.48
C SER A 48 -3.78 -6.76 -5.63
N ALA A 49 -3.21 -6.08 -4.64
CA ALA A 49 -2.33 -6.71 -3.66
C ALA A 49 -3.12 -7.66 -2.75
N VAL A 50 -2.50 -8.80 -2.44
CA VAL A 50 -3.08 -9.80 -1.53
C VAL A 50 -2.72 -9.46 -0.09
N ARG A 51 -3.62 -9.71 0.85
CA ARG A 51 -3.33 -9.50 2.28
C ARG A 51 -2.27 -10.50 2.74
N SER A 52 -1.28 -10.03 3.50
CA SER A 52 -0.34 -10.92 4.17
C SER A 52 -0.99 -11.64 5.36
N ASP A 53 -0.30 -12.63 5.93
CA ASP A 53 -0.79 -13.38 7.10
C ASP A 53 -0.54 -12.67 8.44
N ARG A 54 -0.20 -11.38 8.43
CA ARG A 54 0.09 -10.61 9.64
C ARG A 54 -1.18 -10.29 10.43
N LYS A 55 -1.05 -10.20 11.76
CA LYS A 55 -2.14 -9.71 12.60
C LYS A 55 -2.25 -8.19 12.50
N ALA A 56 -3.48 -7.71 12.29
CA ALA A 56 -3.74 -6.28 12.20
C ALA A 56 -4.00 -5.66 13.59
N PRO A 57 -3.13 -4.74 14.06
CA PRO A 57 -3.41 -3.99 15.27
C PRO A 57 -4.51 -2.95 15.03
N THR A 58 -5.08 -2.42 16.12
CA THR A 58 -5.91 -1.22 16.06
C THR A 58 -4.99 -0.01 16.14
N VAL A 59 -5.07 0.88 15.17
CA VAL A 59 -4.30 2.12 15.13
C VAL A 59 -5.24 3.29 15.35
N ILE A 60 -4.88 4.20 16.25
CA ILE A 60 -5.58 5.46 16.47
C ILE A 60 -4.61 6.58 16.09
N LEU A 61 -4.99 7.41 15.12
CA LEU A 61 -4.24 8.57 14.67
C LEU A 61 -4.93 9.84 15.13
N ALA A 62 -4.29 10.56 16.06
CA ALA A 62 -4.67 11.94 16.36
C ALA A 62 -4.37 12.86 15.15
N PRO A 63 -4.93 14.08 15.10
CA PRO A 63 -4.54 15.08 14.11
C PRO A 63 -3.01 15.26 14.05
N GLY A 64 -2.44 15.21 12.84
CA GLY A 64 -1.00 15.28 12.57
C GLY A 64 -0.21 14.02 12.91
N GLN A 65 -0.86 12.90 13.24
CA GLN A 65 -0.19 11.61 13.40
C GLN A 65 -0.30 10.77 12.13
N ASP A 66 0.74 9.97 11.89
CA ASP A 66 0.81 9.04 10.77
C ASP A 66 0.84 7.57 11.21
N THR A 67 0.40 6.72 10.29
CA THR A 67 0.69 5.30 10.29
C THR A 67 1.23 4.90 8.93
N ARG A 68 1.79 3.69 8.86
CA ARG A 68 2.26 3.13 7.61
C ARG A 68 1.83 1.68 7.46
N PHE A 69 1.85 1.23 6.22
CA PHE A 69 1.82 -0.18 5.87
C PHE A 69 2.86 -0.46 4.78
N SER A 70 3.26 -1.73 4.68
CA SER A 70 4.24 -2.18 3.71
C SER A 70 3.54 -2.84 2.54
N LEU A 71 3.87 -2.39 1.33
CA LEU A 71 3.62 -3.09 0.08
C LEU A 71 4.89 -3.88 -0.26
N ARG A 72 4.74 -5.19 -0.47
CA ARG A 72 5.83 -6.08 -0.88
C ARG A 72 5.53 -6.69 -2.23
N PHE A 73 6.53 -6.79 -3.08
CA PHE A 73 6.45 -7.40 -4.39
C PHE A 73 7.80 -8.04 -4.75
N PRO A 74 7.81 -9.08 -5.59
CA PRO A 74 9.07 -9.65 -6.06
C PRO A 74 9.82 -8.62 -6.90
N PRO A 75 11.11 -8.32 -6.59
CA PRO A 75 11.90 -7.40 -7.40
C PRO A 75 12.17 -7.99 -8.78
N ASN A 76 12.12 -7.16 -9.81
CA ASN A 76 12.43 -7.56 -11.18
C ASN A 76 13.96 -7.59 -11.40
N LEU A 77 14.61 -8.65 -10.93
CA LEU A 77 16.06 -8.84 -11.01
C LEU A 77 16.54 -9.42 -12.35
N GLY A 78 15.63 -9.98 -13.14
CA GLY A 78 15.94 -10.50 -14.48
C GLY A 78 15.50 -9.49 -15.52
N GLY A 79 16.41 -8.97 -16.35
CA GLY A 79 16.15 -7.96 -17.39
C GLY A 79 15.20 -8.38 -18.53
N GLY A 80 14.21 -9.23 -18.27
CA GLY A 80 13.10 -9.54 -19.16
C GLY A 80 11.91 -8.60 -18.93
N SER A 81 10.97 -8.60 -19.88
CA SER A 81 9.73 -7.83 -19.87
C SER A 81 9.01 -7.96 -18.53
N GLY A 82 9.06 -6.90 -17.70
CA GLY A 82 8.31 -6.80 -16.45
C GLY A 82 7.11 -5.87 -16.64
N THR A 83 6.06 -6.09 -15.87
CA THR A 83 4.93 -5.16 -15.83
C THR A 83 5.29 -4.00 -14.91
N THR A 84 5.19 -2.79 -15.44
CA THR A 84 5.43 -1.57 -14.67
C THR A 84 4.11 -0.90 -14.34
N PHE A 85 3.86 -0.75 -13.05
CA PHE A 85 2.76 0.04 -12.52
C PHE A 85 3.27 1.45 -12.20
N THR A 86 2.46 2.44 -12.52
CA THR A 86 2.80 3.86 -12.37
C THR A 86 1.89 4.57 -11.37
N SER A 87 0.82 3.90 -10.93
CA SER A 87 -0.13 4.44 -9.96
C SER A 87 -0.56 3.36 -8.97
N ALA A 88 -0.87 3.79 -7.75
CA ALA A 88 -1.49 2.96 -6.72
C ALA A 88 -2.81 3.58 -6.28
N VAL A 89 -3.83 2.75 -6.14
CA VAL A 89 -5.12 3.11 -5.57
C VAL A 89 -5.21 2.46 -4.20
N VAL A 90 -5.22 3.28 -3.16
CA VAL A 90 -5.23 2.84 -1.76
C VAL A 90 -6.58 3.11 -1.16
N THR A 91 -7.18 2.08 -0.58
CA THR A 91 -8.43 2.19 0.20
C THR A 91 -8.10 1.91 1.66
N PRO A 92 -8.16 2.92 2.55
CA PRO A 92 -7.88 2.72 3.97
C PRO A 92 -8.78 1.64 4.59
N PRO A 93 -8.32 0.97 5.67
CA PRO A 93 -9.18 0.06 6.41
C PRO A 93 -10.39 0.81 6.96
N ASP A 94 -11.55 0.14 6.96
CA ASP A 94 -12.82 0.68 7.46
C ASP A 94 -13.33 1.93 6.70
N GLU A 95 -12.80 2.22 5.50
CA GLU A 95 -13.25 3.31 4.63
C GLU A 95 -13.64 2.82 3.22
N THR A 96 -14.58 3.50 2.58
CA THR A 96 -15.06 3.20 1.22
C THR A 96 -14.45 4.11 0.14
N HIS A 97 -13.73 5.15 0.53
CA HIS A 97 -13.10 6.09 -0.39
C HIS A 97 -11.67 5.66 -0.69
N SER A 98 -11.39 5.47 -1.98
CA SER A 98 -10.04 5.16 -2.45
C SER A 98 -9.30 6.42 -2.86
N HIS A 99 -8.01 6.49 -2.54
CA HIS A 99 -7.09 7.53 -2.99
C HIS A 99 -6.14 7.00 -4.04
N THR A 100 -6.02 7.72 -5.16
CA THR A 100 -5.02 7.40 -6.19
C THR A 100 -3.76 8.24 -5.96
N MET A 101 -2.60 7.61 -5.97
CA MET A 101 -1.30 8.27 -5.85
C MET A 101 -0.33 7.75 -6.92
N PRO A 102 0.63 8.56 -7.38
CA PRO A 102 1.70 8.09 -8.24
C PRO A 102 2.58 7.08 -7.48
N LEU A 103 2.85 5.94 -8.11
CA LEU A 103 3.73 4.92 -7.54
C LEU A 103 4.39 4.10 -8.64
N SER A 104 5.72 4.07 -8.64
CA SER A 104 6.49 3.26 -9.60
C SER A 104 6.83 1.90 -9.00
N VAL A 105 6.20 0.84 -9.52
CA VAL A 105 6.46 -0.55 -9.11
C VAL A 105 6.71 -1.38 -10.37
N SER A 106 7.85 -2.05 -10.44
CA SER A 106 8.15 -2.98 -11.53
C SER A 106 8.17 -4.40 -10.97
N VAL A 107 7.32 -5.27 -11.51
CA VAL A 107 7.27 -6.69 -11.16
C VAL A 107 7.61 -7.56 -12.37
N PRO A 108 8.21 -8.74 -12.17
CA PRO A 108 8.42 -9.68 -13.27
C PRO A 108 7.08 -10.11 -13.89
N ALA A 109 7.02 -10.23 -15.23
CA ALA A 109 5.81 -10.67 -15.94
C ALA A 109 5.61 -12.20 -15.92
N ASP A 110 5.85 -12.84 -14.78
CA ASP A 110 5.46 -14.24 -14.59
C ASP A 110 4.06 -14.37 -14.01
N THR A 111 3.33 -15.40 -14.41
CA THR A 111 1.93 -15.66 -14.03
C THR A 111 1.70 -15.82 -12.51
N GLY A 112 2.77 -15.95 -11.71
CA GLY A 112 2.71 -16.01 -10.25
C GLY A 112 3.05 -14.69 -9.54
N SER A 113 3.62 -13.70 -10.23
CA SER A 113 4.11 -12.46 -9.59
C SER A 113 3.00 -11.63 -8.97
N ALA A 114 1.83 -11.54 -9.62
CA ALA A 114 0.67 -10.82 -9.08
C ALA A 114 0.23 -11.36 -7.70
N ARG A 115 0.30 -12.67 -7.48
CA ARG A 115 -0.08 -13.31 -6.21
C ARG A 115 0.97 -13.13 -5.12
N ARG A 116 2.18 -12.70 -5.48
CA ARG A 116 3.27 -12.36 -4.55
C ARG A 116 3.31 -10.87 -4.19
N ILE A 117 2.47 -10.06 -4.83
CA ILE A 117 2.24 -8.68 -4.40
C ILE A 117 1.38 -8.74 -3.15
N THR A 118 1.96 -8.38 -2.01
CA THR A 118 1.30 -8.48 -0.71
C THR A 118 1.27 -7.14 0.02
N VAL A 119 0.24 -6.94 0.81
CA VAL A 119 0.06 -5.76 1.65
C VAL A 119 -0.03 -6.17 3.10
N ASP A 120 0.77 -5.52 3.94
CA ASP A 120 0.74 -5.66 5.40
C ASP A 120 -0.36 -4.77 6.01
N PRO A 121 -0.84 -5.04 7.24
CA PRO A 121 -1.86 -4.22 7.88
C PRO A 121 -1.29 -2.84 8.26
N VAL A 122 -2.18 -1.86 8.47
CA VAL A 122 -1.77 -0.56 9.03
C VAL A 122 -1.16 -0.72 10.42
N GLY A 123 -0.22 0.15 10.76
CA GLY A 123 0.54 0.04 12.01
C GLY A 123 1.66 -1.00 11.96
N SER A 124 1.97 -1.53 10.77
CA SER A 124 3.11 -2.43 10.59
C SER A 124 4.42 -1.66 10.76
N GLY A 125 5.30 -2.18 11.62
CA GLY A 125 6.61 -1.57 11.90
C GLY A 125 6.58 -0.46 12.95
N LYS A 126 5.59 -0.46 13.85
CA LYS A 126 5.61 0.27 15.12
C LYS A 126 5.68 -0.72 16.27
#